data_AF-A0A959XPW9-F1
#
_entry.id   AF-A0A959XPW9-F1
#
_cell.length_a   1.000
_cell.length_b   1.000
_cell.length_c   1.000
_cell.angle_alpha   90.00
_cell.angle_beta   90.00
_cell.angle_gamma   90.00
#
_symmetry.space_group_name_H-M   'P 1'
#
loop_
_entity.id
_entity.type
_entity.pdbx_description
1 polymer ?
#
loop_
_entity_poly.entity_id
_entity_poly.type
_entity_poly.pdbx_seq_one_letter_code
_entity_poly.pdbx_strand_id
1 'polypeptide(L)'
;MFLLSLIGFGPLCAQRTFDVTIADSTYHMKQYWFVLYSTGADTTALDSTTSAELLKAHLDHQDMQGKRGLIVMGGPYGANDVNWRGLLLYDCETREEVEGYLRQDPLVKRQRLTYTIAPWFGAIGTKLP
;
A
#
# COMPACT_ATOMS: atom_id res chain seq x y z
N MET A 1 -34.09 -39.77 0.21
CA MET A 1 -33.11 -39.11 -0.67
C MET A 1 -32.61 -37.87 0.05
N PHE A 2 -31.57 -38.01 0.88
CA PHE A 2 -30.90 -36.90 1.56
C PHE A 2 -29.59 -36.65 0.82
N LEU A 3 -29.52 -35.56 0.05
CA LEU A 3 -28.25 -35.09 -0.50
C LEU A 3 -27.56 -34.25 0.58
N LEU A 4 -26.49 -34.79 1.18
CA LEU A 4 -25.49 -33.95 1.84
C LEU A 4 -24.67 -33.26 0.76
N SER A 5 -24.86 -31.95 0.58
CA SER A 5 -23.89 -31.13 -0.14
C SER A 5 -22.72 -30.83 0.77
N LEU A 6 -21.58 -31.46 0.49
CA LEU A 6 -20.28 -31.10 1.05
C LEU A 6 -19.91 -29.71 0.54
N ILE A 7 -19.91 -28.72 1.42
CA ILE A 7 -19.28 -27.41 1.16
C ILE A 7 -17.77 -27.63 1.19
N GLY A 8 -17.15 -27.64 0.02
CA GLY A 8 -15.70 -27.68 -0.12
C GLY A 8 -15.09 -26.37 0.38
N PHE A 9 -14.47 -26.38 1.55
CA PHE A 9 -13.55 -25.33 1.98
C PHE A 9 -12.23 -25.51 1.23
N GLY A 10 -12.16 -24.97 0.02
CA GLY A 10 -10.88 -24.61 -0.59
C GLY A 10 -10.18 -23.53 0.26
N PRO A 11 -8.86 -23.34 0.12
CA PRO A 11 -8.18 -22.25 0.80
C PRO A 11 -8.91 -20.95 0.46
N LEU A 12 -9.36 -20.27 1.50
CA LEU A 12 -10.11 -19.03 1.44
C LEU A 12 -9.13 -17.93 0.98
N CYS A 13 -8.77 -17.93 -0.31
CA CYS A 13 -8.23 -16.74 -0.95
C CYS A 13 -9.31 -15.69 -0.76
N ALA A 14 -9.11 -14.83 0.24
CA ALA A 14 -10.10 -13.87 0.68
C ALA A 14 -10.61 -13.14 -0.55
N GLN A 15 -11.92 -13.20 -0.78
CA GLN A 15 -12.53 -12.53 -1.92
C GLN A 15 -12.17 -11.03 -1.85
N ARG A 16 -11.26 -10.59 -2.72
CA ARG A 16 -10.69 -9.23 -2.72
C ARG A 16 -11.63 -8.20 -3.32
N THR A 17 -12.81 -8.60 -3.79
CA THR A 17 -13.79 -7.73 -4.44
C THR A 17 -15.22 -8.05 -4.02
N PHE A 18 -16.03 -7.03 -3.79
CA PHE A 18 -17.45 -7.19 -3.45
C PHE A 18 -18.28 -6.03 -3.96
N ASP A 19 -19.59 -6.23 -4.07
CA ASP A 19 -20.53 -5.18 -4.43
C ASP A 19 -21.15 -4.58 -3.18
N VAL A 20 -21.24 -3.25 -3.13
CA VAL A 20 -21.94 -2.52 -2.08
C VAL A 20 -22.87 -1.49 -2.68
N THR A 21 -24.11 -1.45 -2.19
CA THR A 21 -25.05 -0.39 -2.52
C THR A 21 -25.00 0.69 -1.43
N ILE A 22 -24.71 1.92 -1.82
CA ILE A 22 -24.71 3.09 -0.94
C ILE A 22 -25.68 4.10 -1.54
N ALA A 23 -26.75 4.41 -0.80
CA ALA A 23 -27.91 5.13 -1.33
C ALA A 23 -28.42 4.45 -2.62
N ASP A 24 -28.49 5.18 -3.74
CA ASP A 24 -29.04 4.69 -5.00
C ASP A 24 -27.97 4.19 -6.00
N SER A 25 -26.74 3.99 -5.54
CA SER A 25 -25.61 3.60 -6.39
C SER A 25 -24.96 2.29 -5.92
N THR A 26 -24.67 1.39 -6.88
CA THR A 26 -23.89 0.17 -6.64
C THR A 26 -22.43 0.39 -7.01
N TYR A 27 -21.52 0.06 -6.11
CA TYR A 27 -20.08 0.14 -6.28
C TYR A 27 -19.47 -1.25 -6.26
N HIS A 28 -18.64 -1.53 -7.27
CA HIS A 28 -17.76 -2.70 -7.29
C HIS A 28 -16.48 -2.34 -6.54
N MET A 29 -16.34 -2.82 -5.30
CA MET A 29 -15.22 -2.54 -4.42
C MET A 29 -14.10 -3.54 -4.62
N LYS A 30 -12.85 -3.10 -4.48
CA LYS A 30 -11.65 -3.95 -4.43
C LYS A 30 -10.78 -3.58 -3.23
N GLN A 31 -10.20 -4.60 -2.59
CA GLN A 31 -9.19 -4.45 -1.56
C GLN A 31 -7.82 -4.11 -2.16
N TYR A 32 -7.22 -3.07 -1.60
CA TYR A 32 -5.83 -2.67 -1.74
C TYR A 32 -5.17 -2.63 -0.36
N TRP A 33 -3.84 -2.56 -0.32
CA TRP A 33 -3.10 -2.31 0.91
C TRP A 33 -2.71 -0.84 0.96
N PHE A 34 -3.30 -0.14 1.92
CA PHE A 34 -2.95 1.22 2.27
C PHE A 34 -1.66 1.21 3.09
N VAL A 35 -0.64 1.88 2.57
CA VAL A 35 0.63 2.08 3.25
C VAL A 35 0.76 3.55 3.58
N LEU A 36 0.94 3.86 4.86
CA LEU A 36 1.27 5.19 5.33
C LEU A 36 2.71 5.21 5.81
N TYR A 37 3.55 5.98 5.12
CA TYR A 37 4.89 6.31 5.60
C TYR A 37 4.85 7.48 6.56
N SER A 38 5.55 7.31 7.68
CA SER A 38 5.78 8.35 8.68
C SER A 38 7.27 8.51 8.93
N THR A 39 7.65 9.61 9.59
CA THR A 39 9.04 9.82 10.04
C THR A 39 9.49 8.66 10.93
N GLY A 40 10.64 8.06 10.63
CA GLY A 40 11.23 6.98 11.41
C GLY A 40 12.07 7.49 12.58
N ALA A 41 12.71 6.56 13.29
CA ALA A 41 13.50 6.86 14.49
C ALA A 41 14.84 7.56 14.19
N ASP A 42 15.45 7.31 13.03
CA ASP A 42 16.68 8.00 12.63
C ASP A 42 16.33 9.36 11.99
N THR A 43 16.53 10.40 12.77
CA THR A 43 16.33 11.80 12.40
C THR A 43 17.65 12.55 12.23
N THR A 44 18.78 11.82 12.22
CA THR A 44 20.11 12.39 12.06
C THR A 44 20.16 13.24 10.78
N ALA A 45 20.75 14.44 10.92
CA ALA A 45 20.97 15.32 9.79
C ALA A 45 22.00 14.70 8.83
N LEU A 46 21.65 14.69 7.55
CA LEU A 46 22.52 14.24 6.47
C LEU A 46 22.91 15.44 5.62
N ASP A 47 24.07 15.38 4.99
CA ASP A 47 24.43 16.36 3.97
C ASP A 47 23.46 16.26 2.78
N SER A 48 23.44 17.30 1.95
CA SER A 48 22.51 17.41 0.82
C SER A 48 22.73 16.31 -0.22
N THR A 49 23.97 15.86 -0.43
CA THR A 49 24.31 14.83 -1.41
C THR A 49 23.76 13.49 -0.95
N THR A 50 24.09 13.07 0.28
CA THR A 50 23.59 11.82 0.86
C THR A 50 22.06 11.80 0.93
N SER A 51 21.44 12.93 1.27
CA SER A 51 19.98 13.06 1.32
C SER A 51 19.34 12.87 -0.06
N ALA A 52 19.90 13.47 -1.10
CA ALA A 52 19.39 13.37 -2.46
C ALA A 52 19.55 11.95 -3.04
N GLU A 53 20.70 11.31 -2.81
CA GLU A 53 20.95 9.93 -3.24
C GLU A 53 19.97 8.94 -2.59
N LEU A 54 19.72 9.10 -1.29
CA LEU A 54 18.75 8.28 -0.57
C LEU A 54 17.33 8.46 -1.09
N LEU A 55 16.91 9.70 -1.30
CA LEU A 55 15.58 10.00 -1.85
C LEU A 55 15.44 9.43 -3.25
N LYS A 56 16.47 9.56 -4.10
CA LYS A 56 16.47 8.96 -5.43
C LYS A 56 16.33 7.44 -5.35
N ALA A 57 17.11 6.78 -4.51
CA ALA A 57 17.05 5.32 -4.37
C ALA A 57 15.68 4.85 -3.85
N HIS A 58 15.04 5.61 -2.96
CA HIS A 58 13.67 5.36 -2.50
C HIS A 58 12.65 5.48 -3.64
N LEU A 59 12.73 6.54 -4.44
CA LEU A 59 11.82 6.75 -5.57
C LEU A 59 12.04 5.71 -6.68
N ASP A 60 13.29 5.35 -6.99
CA ASP A 60 13.62 4.30 -7.97
C ASP A 60 13.07 2.94 -7.49
N HIS A 61 13.14 2.64 -6.18
CA HIS A 61 12.52 1.44 -5.58
C HIS A 61 11.01 1.38 -5.78
N GLN A 62 10.31 2.50 -5.57
CA GLN A 62 8.86 2.58 -5.79
C GLN A 62 8.50 2.52 -7.29
N ASP A 63 9.27 3.19 -8.15
CA ASP A 63 9.04 3.22 -9.59
C ASP A 63 9.12 1.81 -10.21
N MET A 64 10.08 0.98 -9.80
CA MET A 64 10.16 -0.42 -10.24
C MET A 64 8.89 -1.21 -9.91
N GLN A 65 8.25 -0.92 -8.78
CA GLN A 65 7.03 -1.59 -8.33
C GLN A 65 5.79 -1.03 -9.04
N GLY A 66 5.74 0.29 -9.26
CA GLY A 66 4.71 0.94 -10.07
C GLY A 66 4.69 0.41 -11.51
N LYS A 67 5.86 0.24 -12.14
CA LYS A 67 6.00 -0.37 -13.48
C LYS A 67 5.49 -1.82 -13.55
N ARG A 68 5.49 -2.53 -12.42
CA ARG A 68 4.96 -3.90 -12.30
C ARG A 68 3.47 -3.93 -11.95
N GLY A 69 2.83 -2.76 -11.79
CA GLY A 69 1.42 -2.65 -11.38
C GLY A 69 1.17 -2.95 -9.91
N LEU A 70 2.21 -3.07 -9.09
CA LEU A 70 2.07 -3.40 -7.66
C LEU A 70 1.62 -2.18 -6.86
N ILE A 71 2.22 -1.01 -7.12
CA ILE A 71 1.76 0.26 -6.58
C ILE A 71 0.83 0.88 -7.62
N VAL A 72 -0.45 1.03 -7.27
CA VAL A 72 -1.47 1.58 -8.19
C VAL A 72 -1.73 3.07 -7.98
N MET A 73 -1.32 3.60 -6.82
CA MET A 73 -1.37 5.02 -6.49
C MET A 73 -0.31 5.33 -5.43
N GLY A 74 0.36 6.48 -5.55
CA GLY A 74 1.34 6.90 -4.56
C GLY A 74 1.61 8.39 -4.62
N GLY A 75 1.98 8.97 -3.48
CA GLY A 75 2.36 10.38 -3.40
C GLY A 75 2.83 10.81 -2.01
N PRO A 76 3.58 11.94 -1.93
CA PRO A 76 4.00 12.50 -0.66
C PRO A 76 2.85 13.25 0.02
N TYR A 77 2.92 13.35 1.35
CA TYR A 77 2.15 14.35 2.08
C TYR A 77 2.84 15.70 2.00
N GLY A 78 2.04 16.77 1.98
CA GLY A 78 2.54 18.13 2.25
C GLY A 78 2.98 18.30 3.70
N ALA A 79 3.40 19.51 4.06
CA ALA A 79 3.71 19.85 5.44
C ALA A 79 2.50 19.57 6.36
N ASN A 80 2.75 18.86 7.45
CA ASN A 80 1.74 18.44 8.42
C ASN A 80 2.36 18.31 9.83
N ASP A 81 1.52 18.32 10.84
CA ASP A 81 1.86 18.22 12.28
C ASP A 81 1.89 16.77 12.80
N VAL A 82 1.51 15.80 11.97
CA VAL A 82 1.39 14.36 12.32
C VAL A 82 2.52 13.48 11.77
N ASN A 83 3.61 14.10 11.28
CA ASN A 83 4.82 13.43 10.78
C ASN A 83 4.61 12.47 9.59
N TRP A 84 3.51 12.61 8.86
CA TRP A 84 3.24 11.80 7.67
C TRP A 84 4.12 12.24 6.50
N ARG A 85 4.61 11.27 5.74
CA ARG A 85 5.61 11.47 4.68
C ARG A 85 5.08 11.06 3.31
N GLY A 86 4.39 9.94 3.21
CA GLY A 86 3.79 9.50 1.96
C GLY A 86 2.73 8.44 2.14
N LEU A 87 1.96 8.22 1.08
CA LEU A 87 0.94 7.19 0.99
C LEU A 87 1.20 6.36 -0.26
N LEU A 88 1.02 5.05 -0.16
CA LEU A 88 0.95 4.14 -1.30
C LEU A 88 -0.31 3.27 -1.18
N LEU A 89 -0.93 2.95 -2.32
CA LEU A 89 -1.91 1.88 -2.45
C LEU A 89 -1.29 0.73 -3.24
N TYR A 90 -1.17 -0.43 -2.61
CA TYR A 90 -0.69 -1.65 -3.25
C TYR A 90 -1.83 -2.57 -3.68
N ASP A 91 -1.68 -3.15 -4.86
CA ASP A 91 -2.53 -4.22 -5.40
C ASP A 91 -1.79 -5.56 -5.32
N CYS A 92 -1.54 -6.01 -4.09
CA CYS A 92 -0.90 -7.30 -3.78
C CYS A 92 -1.89 -8.25 -3.12
N GLU A 93 -1.66 -9.55 -3.25
CA GLU A 93 -2.53 -10.58 -2.69
C GLU A 93 -2.53 -10.54 -1.15
N THR A 94 -1.36 -10.33 -0.54
CA THR A 94 -1.20 -10.40 0.91
C THR A 94 -0.48 -9.19 1.48
N ARG A 95 -0.68 -8.95 2.78
CA ARG A 95 0.03 -7.91 3.54
C ARG A 95 1.52 -8.19 3.55
N GLU A 96 1.89 -9.46 3.68
CA GLU A 96 3.27 -9.92 3.82
C GLU A 96 4.08 -9.64 2.54
N GLU A 97 3.46 -9.75 1.37
CA GLU A 97 4.08 -9.37 0.11
C GLU A 97 4.44 -7.87 0.09
N VAL A 98 3.48 -7.01 0.46
CA VAL A 98 3.70 -5.56 0.56
C VAL A 98 4.80 -5.25 1.56
N GLU A 99 4.74 -5.84 2.75
CA GLU A 99 5.76 -5.66 3.77
C GLU A 99 7.16 -6.11 3.30
N GLY A 100 7.24 -7.18 2.51
CA GLY A 100 8.47 -7.65 1.88
C GLY A 100 9.11 -6.59 0.98
N TYR A 101 8.32 -5.83 0.22
CA TYR A 101 8.83 -4.71 -0.57
C TYR A 101 9.22 -3.49 0.28
N LEU A 102 8.41 -3.15 1.29
CA LEU A 102 8.68 -2.00 2.16
C LEU A 102 9.98 -2.18 2.95
N ARG A 103 10.27 -3.38 3.45
CA ARG A 103 11.53 -3.69 4.15
C ARG A 103 12.77 -3.59 3.26
N GLN A 104 12.60 -3.59 1.93
CA GLN A 104 13.71 -3.44 0.99
C GLN A 104 14.06 -1.98 0.68
N ASP A 105 13.15 -1.06 1.00
CA ASP A 105 13.30 0.39 0.79
C ASP A 105 14.51 0.95 1.56
N PRO A 106 15.42 1.69 0.89
CA PRO A 106 16.60 2.28 1.54
C PRO A 106 16.28 3.18 2.74
N LEU A 107 15.17 3.95 2.69
CA LEU A 107 14.80 4.84 3.79
C LEU A 107 14.20 4.08 4.97
N VAL A 108 13.53 2.96 4.73
CA VAL A 108 13.03 2.06 5.77
C VAL A 108 14.20 1.30 6.42
N LYS A 109 15.12 0.77 5.62
CA LYS A 109 16.33 0.08 6.12
C LYS A 109 17.17 0.95 7.04
N ARG A 110 17.27 2.24 6.73
CA ARG A 110 17.96 3.23 7.58
C ARG A 110 17.08 3.79 8.70
N GLN A 111 15.87 3.27 8.90
CA GLN A 111 14.92 3.73 9.92
C GLN A 111 14.58 5.23 9.81
N ARG A 112 14.73 5.83 8.63
CA ARG A 112 14.33 7.23 8.36
C ARG A 112 12.85 7.33 8.02
N LEU A 113 12.28 6.26 7.47
CA LEU A 113 10.84 6.05 7.35
C LEU A 113 10.42 4.85 8.18
N THR A 114 9.25 4.97 8.80
CA THR A 114 8.48 3.84 9.32
C THR A 114 7.16 3.76 8.55
N TYR A 115 6.44 2.65 8.67
CA TYR A 115 5.22 2.43 7.91
C TYR A 115 4.12 1.75 8.72
N THR A 116 2.88 2.06 8.35
CA THR A 116 1.68 1.30 8.76
C THR A 116 1.04 0.71 7.51
N ILE A 117 0.63 -0.55 7.58
CA ILE A 117 -0.10 -1.24 6.50
C ILE A 117 -1.51 -1.58 7.01
N ALA A 118 -2.53 -1.24 6.24
CA ALA A 118 -3.92 -1.60 6.52
C ALA A 118 -4.65 -2.01 5.23
N PRO A 119 -5.63 -2.93 5.29
CA PRO A 119 -6.51 -3.17 4.16
C PRO A 119 -7.39 -1.94 3.93
N TRP A 120 -7.54 -1.53 2.67
CA TRP A 120 -8.40 -0.43 2.26
C TRP A 120 -9.22 -0.83 1.04
N PHE A 121 -10.49 -0.44 1.01
CA PHE A 121 -11.40 -0.81 -0.06
C PHE A 121 -11.76 0.43 -0.89
N GLY A 122 -11.47 0.37 -2.19
CA GLY A 122 -11.81 1.42 -3.14
C GLY A 122 -12.72 0.90 -4.24
N ALA A 123 -13.62 1.76 -4.73
CA ALA A 123 -14.42 1.45 -5.90
C ALA A 123 -13.51 1.33 -7.14
N ILE A 124 -13.65 0.25 -7.88
CA ILE A 124 -12.91 0.00 -9.12
C ILE A 124 -13.20 1.12 -10.12
N GLY A 125 -12.15 1.65 -10.74
CA GLY A 125 -12.25 2.77 -11.68
C GLY A 125 -12.16 4.16 -11.05
N THR A 126 -12.07 4.28 -9.72
CA THR A 126 -11.79 5.55 -9.05
C THR A 126 -10.43 6.09 -9.50
N LYS A 127 -10.41 7.36 -9.93
CA LYS A 127 -9.20 8.07 -10.34
C LYS A 127 -9.25 9.51 -9.83
N LEU A 128 -8.08 10.10 -9.60
CA LEU A 128 -7.98 11.54 -9.39
C LEU A 128 -8.38 12.26 -10.71
N PRO A 129 -9.03 13.44 -10.63
CA PRO A 129 -9.39 14.23 -11.81
C PRO A 129 -8.22 14.55 -12.73
#